data_AF-A0A2A5P135-F1
#
_entry.id   AF-A0A2A5P135-F1
#
_cell.length_a   1.000
_cell.length_b   1.000
_cell.length_c   1.000
_cell.angle_alpha   90.00
_cell.angle_beta   90.00
_cell.angle_gamma   90.00
#
_symmetry.space_group_name_H-M   'P 1'
#
loop_
_entity.id
_entity.type
_entity.pdbx_description
1 polymer ?
#
loop_
_entity_poly.entity_id
_entity_poly.type
_entity_poly.pdbx_seq_one_letter_code
_entity_poly.pdbx_strand_id
1 'polypeptide(L)'
;MSLLVRRLVDMVMGLAKYIAVVLAAAGTLIIVLGAVVIPYASGDELTPIGHMLVSSEVHIIPGLVYMKPITISVLLIVLGHLFGLEYIDVNVRLRRSSLHALTIISLFAMFVSSYEVMYNFMLWGSLISSLSRNGAVEHNIDMLVNPFPNPDMAWNLVFATKVFTTILFMSVVTLVYVVKWRMRGEGC
;
A
#
# COMPACT_ATOMS: atom_id res chain seq x y z
N MET A 1 24.55 -28.34 -4.43
CA MET A 1 23.66 -27.83 -3.37
C MET A 1 23.30 -29.01 -2.46
N SER A 2 23.60 -28.96 -1.16
CA SER A 2 23.34 -30.10 -0.27
C SER A 2 21.83 -30.32 -0.11
N LEU A 3 21.43 -31.58 0.06
CA LEU A 3 20.02 -32.00 0.23
C LEU A 3 19.30 -31.23 1.35
N LEU A 4 20.05 -30.81 2.36
CA LEU A 4 19.60 -30.05 3.52
C LEU A 4 19.23 -28.60 3.14
N VAL A 5 20.05 -27.95 2.32
CA VAL A 5 19.78 -26.59 1.82
C VAL A 5 18.53 -26.57 0.95
N ARG A 6 18.35 -27.59 0.09
CA ARG A 6 17.17 -27.68 -0.78
C ARG A 6 15.87 -27.81 0.03
N ARG A 7 15.85 -28.67 1.04
CA ARG A 7 14.71 -28.81 1.97
C ARG A 7 14.41 -27.52 2.73
N LEU A 8 15.44 -26.78 3.15
CA LEU A 8 15.29 -25.51 3.85
C LEU A 8 14.65 -24.45 2.94
N VAL A 9 15.11 -24.36 1.69
CA VAL A 9 14.53 -23.45 0.68
C VAL A 9 13.07 -23.83 0.40
N ASP A 10 12.77 -25.11 0.17
CA ASP A 10 11.41 -25.57 -0.11
C ASP A 10 10.46 -25.29 1.08
N MET A 11 10.95 -25.41 2.32
CA MET A 11 10.21 -25.08 3.54
C MET A 11 9.92 -23.57 3.65
N VAL A 12 10.94 -22.73 3.45
CA VAL A 12 10.78 -21.26 3.47
C VAL A 12 9.80 -20.81 2.39
N MET A 13 9.92 -21.36 1.18
CA MET A 13 9.01 -21.03 0.07
C MET A 13 7.59 -21.55 0.31
N GLY A 14 7.43 -22.72 0.94
CA GLY A 14 6.12 -23.23 1.35
C GLY A 14 5.44 -22.33 2.39
N LEU A 15 6.21 -21.76 3.31
CA LEU A 15 5.73 -20.78 4.29
C LEU A 15 5.39 -19.42 3.66
N ALA A 16 6.13 -19.00 2.63
CA ALA A 16 5.95 -17.70 1.96
C ALA A 16 4.50 -17.50 1.46
N LYS A 17 3.85 -18.55 0.95
CA LYS A 17 2.41 -18.53 0.59
C LYS A 17 1.53 -18.07 1.76
N TYR A 18 1.71 -18.67 2.94
CA TYR A 18 0.87 -18.39 4.09
C TYR A 18 1.19 -17.02 4.68
N ILE A 19 2.48 -16.68 4.73
CA ILE A 19 2.97 -15.36 5.14
C ILE A 19 2.36 -14.27 4.24
N ALA A 20 2.36 -14.48 2.92
CA ALA A 20 1.80 -13.53 1.96
C ALA A 20 0.33 -13.22 2.25
N VAL A 21 -0.49 -14.27 2.42
CA VAL A 21 -1.93 -14.12 2.69
C VAL A 21 -2.18 -13.49 4.06
N VAL A 22 -1.46 -13.92 5.10
CA VAL A 22 -1.62 -13.39 6.46
C VAL A 22 -1.26 -11.92 6.53
N LEU A 23 -0.13 -11.51 5.94
CA LEU A 23 0.30 -10.11 5.95
C LEU A 23 -0.66 -9.21 5.16
N ALA A 24 -1.05 -9.64 3.95
CA ALA A 24 -2.02 -8.89 3.14
C ALA A 24 -3.37 -8.75 3.86
N ALA A 25 -3.89 -9.85 4.42
CA ALA A 25 -5.14 -9.83 5.17
C ALA A 25 -5.06 -8.97 6.42
N ALA A 26 -3.96 -9.03 7.18
CA ALA A 26 -3.75 -8.19 8.36
C ALA A 26 -3.72 -6.70 8.00
N GLY A 27 -2.98 -6.31 6.96
CA GLY A 27 -2.94 -4.93 6.51
C GLY A 27 -4.29 -4.42 6.00
N THR A 28 -5.03 -5.23 5.22
CA THR A 28 -6.39 -4.90 4.79
C THR A 28 -7.35 -4.79 5.97
N LEU A 29 -7.25 -5.68 6.95
CA LEU A 29 -8.07 -5.65 8.16
C LEU A 29 -7.86 -4.35 8.95
N ILE A 30 -6.62 -3.89 9.12
CA ILE A 30 -6.35 -2.61 9.80
C ILE A 30 -7.01 -1.45 9.07
N ILE A 31 -6.95 -1.42 7.73
CA ILE A 31 -7.62 -0.38 6.94
C ILE A 31 -9.13 -0.43 7.14
N VAL A 32 -9.76 -1.60 7.02
CA VAL A 32 -11.22 -1.75 7.18
C VAL A 32 -11.66 -1.37 8.60
N LEU A 33 -10.92 -1.81 9.61
CA LEU A 33 -11.22 -1.49 11.01
C LEU A 33 -11.12 0.02 11.27
N GLY A 34 -9.99 0.65 10.89
CA GLY A 34 -9.75 2.05 11.21
C GLY A 34 -10.45 3.05 10.29
N ALA A 35 -10.83 2.66 9.06
CA ALA A 35 -11.52 3.55 8.13
C ALA A 35 -13.06 3.44 8.22
N VAL A 36 -13.60 2.30 8.65
CA VAL A 36 -15.05 2.04 8.60
C VAL A 36 -15.60 1.56 9.94
N VAL A 37 -15.07 0.45 10.49
CA VAL A 37 -15.71 -0.22 11.64
C VAL A 37 -15.63 0.59 12.92
N ILE A 38 -14.44 1.12 13.26
CA ILE A 38 -14.24 1.89 14.49
C ILE A 38 -15.02 3.22 14.45
N PRO A 39 -14.91 4.06 13.40
CA PRO A 39 -15.72 5.28 13.32
C PRO A 39 -17.23 5.01 13.44
N TYR A 40 -17.71 3.98 12.74
CA TYR A 40 -19.12 3.58 12.79
C TYR A 40 -19.56 3.11 14.18
N ALA A 41 -18.74 2.32 14.88
CA ALA A 41 -19.05 1.78 16.20
C ALA A 41 -18.95 2.84 17.32
N SER A 42 -18.04 3.81 17.18
CA SER A 42 -17.83 4.89 18.14
C SER A 42 -18.86 6.02 18.01
N GLY A 43 -19.65 6.05 16.94
CA GLY A 43 -20.54 7.17 16.62
C GLY A 43 -19.81 8.43 16.17
N ASP A 44 -18.53 8.30 15.76
CA ASP A 44 -17.73 9.39 15.21
C ASP A 44 -18.15 9.70 13.77
N GLU A 45 -17.87 10.92 13.32
CA GLU A 45 -18.07 11.28 11.91
C GLU A 45 -17.20 10.38 11.01
N LEU A 46 -17.85 9.66 10.09
CA LEU A 46 -17.20 8.78 9.11
C LEU A 46 -16.27 9.54 8.15
N THR A 47 -16.55 10.84 7.98
CA THR A 47 -15.82 11.73 7.09
C THR A 47 -14.94 12.67 7.89
N PRO A 48 -13.67 12.86 7.46
CA PRO A 48 -13.05 12.28 6.27
C PRO A 48 -12.57 10.83 6.49
N ILE A 49 -12.82 9.96 5.50
CA ILE A 49 -12.43 8.54 5.54
C ILE A 49 -10.92 8.41 5.77
N GLY A 50 -10.54 7.55 6.72
CA GLY A 50 -9.15 7.28 7.07
C GLY A 50 -8.53 8.30 8.03
N HIS A 51 -9.30 9.23 8.58
CA HIS A 51 -8.83 10.18 9.59
C HIS A 51 -8.14 9.47 10.76
N MET A 52 -8.79 8.49 11.39
CA MET A 52 -8.24 7.75 12.54
C MET A 52 -6.92 7.04 12.21
N LEU A 53 -6.76 6.55 10.99
CA LEU A 53 -5.56 5.85 10.53
C LEU A 53 -4.35 6.79 10.32
N VAL A 54 -4.60 8.11 10.27
CA VAL A 54 -3.60 9.15 9.99
C VAL A 54 -3.32 10.00 11.24
N SER A 55 -4.33 10.21 12.09
CA SER A 55 -4.22 11.04 13.29
C SER A 55 -3.73 10.27 14.52
N SER A 56 -3.94 8.95 14.57
CA SER A 56 -3.39 8.13 15.64
C SER A 56 -1.96 7.67 15.37
N GLU A 57 -1.20 7.50 16.44
CA GLU A 57 0.16 6.98 16.42
C GLU A 57 0.22 5.68 17.23
N VAL A 58 0.86 4.66 16.67
CA VAL A 58 1.07 3.38 17.35
C VAL A 58 2.54 3.26 17.71
N HIS A 59 2.80 2.95 18.98
CA HIS A 59 4.14 2.66 19.47
C HIS A 59 4.50 1.22 19.10
N ILE A 60 5.45 1.05 18.17
CA ILE A 60 5.94 -0.29 17.80
C ILE A 60 7.03 -0.73 18.76
N ILE A 61 7.96 0.18 19.06
CA ILE A 61 8.98 0.01 20.07
C ILE A 61 8.81 1.17 21.05
N PRO A 62 8.43 0.92 22.31
CA PRO A 62 8.25 1.96 23.30
C PRO A 62 9.45 2.92 23.34
N GLY A 63 9.22 4.20 23.03
CA GLY A 63 10.23 5.26 23.07
C GLY A 63 11.14 5.42 21.85
N LEU A 64 11.09 4.53 20.84
CA LEU A 64 12.01 4.55 19.69
C LEU A 64 11.33 4.72 18.34
N VAL A 65 10.22 4.02 18.10
CA VAL A 65 9.60 3.97 16.76
C VAL A 65 8.09 4.18 16.86
N TYR A 66 7.66 5.27 16.23
CA TYR A 66 6.26 5.66 16.08
C TYR A 66 5.87 5.47 14.62
N MET A 67 4.76 4.76 14.37
CA MET A 67 4.20 4.66 13.04
C MET A 67 2.69 4.88 13.06
N LYS A 68 2.21 5.59 12.04
CA LYS A 68 0.79 5.72 11.78
C LYS A 68 0.20 4.37 11.35
N PRO A 69 -1.01 3.99 11.80
CA PRO A 69 -1.64 2.72 11.41
C PRO A 69 -1.70 2.50 9.89
N ILE A 70 -1.95 3.57 9.12
CA ILE A 70 -1.94 3.47 7.65
C ILE A 70 -0.57 3.04 7.11
N THR A 71 0.54 3.49 7.72
CA THR A 71 1.89 3.10 7.31
C THR A 71 2.12 1.63 7.57
N ILE A 72 1.72 1.14 8.74
CA ILE A 72 1.83 -0.29 9.10
C ILE A 72 1.02 -1.14 8.11
N SER A 73 -0.22 -0.71 7.82
CA SER A 73 -1.11 -1.40 6.89
C SER A 73 -0.50 -1.53 5.49
N VAL A 74 0.03 -0.42 4.96
CA VAL A 74 0.70 -0.39 3.65
C VAL A 74 1.92 -1.31 3.63
N LEU A 75 2.76 -1.27 4.67
CA LEU A 75 3.94 -2.14 4.76
C LEU A 75 3.55 -3.61 4.77
N LEU A 76 2.52 -3.99 5.54
CA LEU A 76 2.02 -5.37 5.60
C LEU A 76 1.47 -5.83 4.24
N ILE A 77 0.68 -4.99 3.57
CA ILE A 77 0.12 -5.30 2.24
C ILE A 77 1.25 -5.46 1.22
N VAL A 78 2.21 -4.54 1.18
CA VAL A 78 3.34 -4.59 0.23
C VAL A 78 4.20 -5.82 0.48
N LEU A 79 4.57 -6.11 1.73
CA LEU A 79 5.34 -7.31 2.06
C LEU A 79 4.56 -8.58 1.70
N GLY A 80 3.27 -8.62 2.02
CA GLY A 80 2.39 -9.73 1.66
C GLY A 80 2.37 -9.97 0.15
N HIS A 81 2.24 -8.90 -0.63
CA HIS A 81 2.28 -8.95 -2.10
C HIS A 81 3.62 -9.46 -2.64
N LEU A 82 4.74 -8.96 -2.11
CA LEU A 82 6.08 -9.39 -2.52
C LEU A 82 6.33 -10.87 -2.23
N PHE A 83 6.00 -11.35 -1.02
CA PHE A 83 6.09 -12.78 -0.70
C PHE A 83 5.18 -13.63 -1.58
N GLY A 84 4.00 -13.11 -1.94
CA GLY A 84 3.08 -13.77 -2.86
C GLY A 84 3.68 -13.92 -4.26
N LEU A 85 4.29 -12.86 -4.80
CA LEU A 85 4.94 -12.90 -6.11
C LEU A 85 6.15 -13.83 -6.15
N GLU A 86 6.98 -13.85 -5.10
CA GLU A 86 8.11 -14.78 -4.98
C GLU A 86 7.64 -16.24 -4.91
N TYR A 87 6.58 -16.52 -4.15
CA TYR A 87 5.98 -17.85 -4.11
C TYR A 87 5.52 -18.30 -5.51
N ILE A 88 4.82 -17.42 -6.24
CA ILE A 88 4.34 -17.70 -7.60
C ILE A 88 5.52 -17.93 -8.56
N ASP A 89 6.58 -17.13 -8.47
CA ASP A 89 7.77 -17.23 -9.34
C ASP A 89 8.44 -18.61 -9.29
N VAL A 90 8.48 -19.22 -8.11
CA VAL A 90 9.15 -20.49 -7.88
C VAL A 90 8.22 -21.69 -8.07
N ASN A 91 6.97 -21.60 -7.60
CA ASN A 91 6.10 -22.77 -7.45
C ASN A 91 4.98 -22.87 -8.48
N VAL A 92 4.68 -21.79 -9.21
CA VAL A 92 3.50 -21.73 -10.08
C VAL A 92 3.90 -21.40 -11.51
N ARG A 93 3.52 -22.27 -12.46
CA ARG A 93 3.60 -21.96 -13.89
C ARG A 93 2.28 -21.36 -14.34
N LEU A 94 2.31 -20.06 -14.62
CA LEU A 94 1.14 -19.35 -15.14
C LEU A 94 0.93 -19.64 -16.63
N ARG A 95 -0.33 -19.75 -17.04
CA ARG A 95 -0.71 -19.87 -18.44
C ARG A 95 -0.49 -18.54 -19.17
N ARG A 96 -0.22 -18.59 -20.48
CA ARG A 96 -0.02 -17.39 -21.32
C ARG A 96 -1.20 -16.41 -21.21
N SER A 97 -2.44 -16.92 -21.20
CA SER A 97 -3.65 -16.12 -21.01
C SER A 97 -3.68 -15.37 -19.68
N SER A 98 -3.26 -16.03 -18.59
CA SER A 98 -3.16 -15.41 -17.26
C SER A 98 -2.10 -14.29 -17.25
N LEU A 99 -0.97 -14.48 -17.93
CA LEU A 99 0.05 -13.43 -18.07
C LEU A 99 -0.47 -12.22 -18.84
N HIS A 100 -1.26 -12.43 -19.89
CA HIS A 100 -1.92 -11.33 -20.62
C HIS A 100 -2.92 -10.58 -19.72
N ALA A 101 -3.77 -11.30 -19.01
CA ALA A 101 -4.72 -10.69 -18.08
C ALA A 101 -4.01 -9.88 -16.98
N LEU A 102 -2.97 -10.44 -16.37
CA LEU A 102 -2.16 -9.74 -15.35
C LEU A 102 -1.46 -8.51 -15.92
N THR A 103 -1.00 -8.55 -17.18
CA THR A 103 -0.43 -7.38 -17.86
C THR A 103 -1.47 -6.26 -17.98
N ILE A 104 -2.67 -6.58 -18.47
CA ILE A 104 -3.75 -5.60 -18.66
C ILE A 104 -4.18 -5.00 -17.32
N ILE A 105 -4.43 -5.83 -16.31
CA ILE A 105 -4.84 -5.38 -14.97
C ILE A 105 -3.75 -4.51 -14.34
N SER A 106 -2.48 -4.92 -14.42
CA SER A 106 -1.37 -4.16 -13.85
C SER A 106 -1.19 -2.82 -14.55
N LEU A 107 -1.26 -2.77 -15.89
CA LEU A 107 -1.18 -1.51 -16.64
C LEU A 107 -2.35 -0.58 -16.33
N PHE A 108 -3.57 -1.11 -16.24
CA PHE A 108 -4.74 -0.32 -15.89
C PHE A 108 -4.63 0.26 -14.47
N ALA A 109 -4.30 -0.59 -13.50
CA ALA A 109 -4.09 -0.15 -12.12
C ALA A 109 -2.95 0.87 -12.01
N MET A 110 -1.86 0.68 -12.76
CA MET A 110 -0.74 1.62 -12.84
C MET A 110 -1.17 2.97 -13.41
N PHE A 111 -1.97 2.99 -14.47
CA PHE A 111 -2.48 4.23 -15.07
C PHE A 111 -3.35 5.01 -14.07
N VAL A 112 -4.36 4.36 -13.48
CA VAL A 112 -5.28 4.99 -12.52
C VAL A 112 -4.52 5.50 -11.29
N SER A 113 -3.68 4.66 -10.70
CA SER A 113 -2.92 5.05 -9.50
C SER A 113 -1.85 6.09 -9.78
N SER A 114 -1.21 6.10 -10.95
CA SER A 114 -0.28 7.16 -11.34
C SER A 114 -0.98 8.52 -11.41
N TYR A 115 -2.16 8.56 -12.05
CA TYR A 115 -2.96 9.77 -12.10
C TYR A 115 -3.32 10.27 -10.69
N GLU A 116 -3.83 9.39 -9.84
CA GLU A 116 -4.24 9.73 -8.47
C GLU A 116 -3.05 10.19 -7.60
N VAL A 117 -1.91 9.53 -7.71
CA VAL A 117 -0.69 9.94 -7.01
C VAL A 117 -0.26 11.34 -7.44
N MET A 118 -0.20 11.61 -8.76
CA MET A 118 0.14 12.93 -9.28
C MET A 118 -0.87 13.99 -8.85
N TYR A 119 -2.17 13.69 -8.93
CA TYR A 119 -3.25 14.56 -8.49
C TYR A 119 -3.11 14.92 -7.01
N ASN A 120 -2.91 13.93 -6.15
CA ASN A 120 -2.74 14.13 -4.72
C ASN A 120 -1.49 14.97 -4.39
N PHE A 121 -0.36 14.73 -5.08
CA PHE A 121 0.83 15.56 -4.90
C PHE A 121 0.64 16.99 -5.42
N MET A 122 -0.07 17.20 -6.53
CA MET A 122 -0.40 18.53 -7.03
C MET A 122 -1.30 19.30 -6.05
N LEU A 123 -2.33 18.64 -5.52
CA LEU A 123 -3.20 19.22 -4.49
C LEU A 123 -2.39 19.61 -3.24
N TRP A 124 -1.52 18.71 -2.78
CA TRP A 124 -0.70 18.96 -1.60
C TRP A 124 0.27 20.14 -1.82
N GLY A 125 0.90 20.21 -3.01
CA GLY A 125 1.77 21.32 -3.39
C GLY A 125 1.01 22.65 -3.52
N SER A 126 -0.18 22.65 -4.09
CA SER A 126 -1.06 23.82 -4.17
C SER A 126 -1.45 24.33 -2.78
N LEU A 127 -1.79 23.42 -1.86
CA LEU A 127 -2.12 23.76 -0.48
C LEU A 127 -0.94 24.41 0.26
N ILE A 128 0.24 23.80 0.18
CA ILE A 128 1.48 24.36 0.77
C ILE A 128 1.75 25.76 0.23
N SER A 129 1.62 25.95 -1.08
CA SER A 129 1.84 27.25 -1.72
C SER A 129 0.82 28.30 -1.26
N SER A 130 -0.47 27.95 -1.16
CA SER A 130 -1.50 28.85 -0.67
C SER A 130 -1.30 29.24 0.80
N LEU A 131 -0.94 28.29 1.66
CA LEU A 131 -0.72 28.55 3.08
C LEU A 131 0.55 29.39 3.32
N SER A 132 1.60 29.16 2.52
CA SER A 132 2.81 29.98 2.53
C SER A 132 2.51 31.44 2.14
N ARG A 133 1.67 31.66 1.11
CA ARG A 133 1.26 33.01 0.70
C ARG A 133 0.47 33.77 1.77
N ASN A 134 -0.29 33.04 2.58
CA ASN A 134 -1.12 33.62 3.66
C ASN A 134 -0.34 33.80 4.98
N GLY A 135 0.97 33.52 5.00
CA GLY A 135 1.80 33.65 6.21
C GLY A 135 1.56 32.56 7.27
N ALA A 136 0.80 31.52 6.94
CA ALA A 136 0.43 30.45 7.89
C ALA A 136 1.48 29.32 8.00
N VAL A 137 2.49 29.31 7.12
CA VAL A 137 3.58 28.33 7.14
C VAL A 137 4.84 29.03 7.65
N GLU A 138 4.89 29.33 8.94
CA GLU A 138 6.05 30.04 9.50
C GLU A 138 7.18 29.09 9.90
N HIS A 139 6.91 27.92 10.49
CA HIS A 139 8.00 27.12 11.11
C HIS A 139 7.97 25.59 10.97
N ASN A 140 6.90 24.92 10.51
CA ASN A 140 6.96 23.46 10.31
C ASN A 140 5.94 22.94 9.28
N ILE A 141 6.42 22.26 8.23
CA ILE A 141 5.58 21.57 7.23
C ILE A 141 4.95 20.31 7.83
N ASP A 142 5.49 19.76 8.91
CA ASP A 142 4.87 18.67 9.66
C ASP A 142 3.66 19.13 10.48
N MET A 143 3.52 20.44 10.77
CA MET A 143 2.27 21.00 11.32
C MET A 143 1.20 21.18 10.23
N LEU A 144 1.57 21.00 8.96
CA LEU A 144 0.64 20.70 7.88
C LEU A 144 0.17 19.23 7.95
N VAL A 145 0.04 18.66 9.16
CA VAL A 145 -0.95 17.63 9.44
C VAL A 145 -2.31 18.28 9.26
N ASN A 146 -2.70 18.42 7.99
CA ASN A 146 -4.04 18.63 7.49
C ASN A 146 -5.06 18.95 8.61
N PRO A 147 -5.17 20.21 9.10
CA PRO A 147 -6.30 20.63 9.93
C PRO A 147 -7.57 20.77 9.07
N PHE A 148 -7.74 19.86 8.12
CA PHE A 148 -9.05 19.36 7.78
C PHE A 148 -9.69 18.83 9.07
N PRO A 149 -10.94 19.20 9.31
CA PRO A 149 -11.99 18.95 8.33
C PRO A 149 -12.31 20.20 7.48
N ASN A 150 -12.27 20.08 6.15
CA ASN A 150 -13.49 20.42 5.46
C ASN A 150 -14.39 19.18 5.62
N PRO A 151 -15.43 19.23 6.44
CA PRO A 151 -16.37 18.11 6.55
C PRO A 151 -17.02 17.77 5.19
N ASP A 152 -16.90 18.65 4.17
CA ASP A 152 -17.41 18.42 2.82
C ASP A 152 -16.50 17.55 1.91
N MET A 153 -15.23 17.25 2.26
CA MET A 153 -14.47 16.24 1.48
C MET A 153 -14.50 14.88 2.15
N ALA A 154 -14.92 13.88 1.37
CA ALA A 154 -15.18 12.55 1.88
C ALA A 154 -13.92 11.76 2.31
N TRP A 155 -12.69 12.12 1.89
CA TRP A 155 -11.49 11.29 2.07
C TRP A 155 -10.29 12.10 2.59
N ASN A 156 -9.50 11.50 3.50
CA ASN A 156 -8.26 12.11 3.98
C ASN A 156 -7.15 12.00 2.91
N LEU A 157 -6.51 13.13 2.58
CA LEU A 157 -5.49 13.20 1.51
C LEU A 157 -4.25 12.33 1.80
N VAL A 158 -3.73 12.32 3.04
CA VAL A 158 -2.56 11.51 3.40
C VAL A 158 -2.89 10.01 3.31
N PHE A 159 -4.10 9.65 3.74
CA PHE A 159 -4.61 8.29 3.58
C PHE A 159 -4.70 7.90 2.10
N ALA A 160 -5.35 8.72 1.27
CA ALA A 160 -5.52 8.47 -0.15
C ALA A 160 -4.18 8.32 -0.88
N THR A 161 -3.24 9.24 -0.66
CA THR A 161 -1.89 9.18 -1.26
C THR A 161 -1.20 7.86 -0.92
N LYS A 162 -1.21 7.44 0.34
CA LYS A 162 -0.56 6.18 0.76
C LYS A 162 -1.21 4.95 0.11
N VAL A 163 -2.53 4.91 0.00
CA VAL A 163 -3.25 3.82 -0.67
C VAL A 163 -2.92 3.78 -2.16
N PHE A 164 -3.02 4.91 -2.86
CA PHE A 164 -2.74 4.96 -4.29
C PHE A 164 -1.27 4.71 -4.63
N THR A 165 -0.33 5.21 -3.82
CA THR A 165 1.10 4.87 -3.98
C THR A 165 1.34 3.37 -3.78
N THR A 166 0.62 2.73 -2.86
CA THR A 166 0.71 1.27 -2.65
C THR A 166 0.19 0.49 -3.85
N ILE A 167 -0.97 0.88 -4.40
CA ILE A 167 -1.53 0.28 -5.61
C ILE A 167 -0.57 0.45 -6.79
N LEU A 168 0.00 1.66 -6.94
CA LEU A 168 0.98 1.95 -7.98
C LEU A 168 2.19 1.03 -7.85
N PHE A 169 2.80 0.95 -6.67
CA PHE A 169 3.95 0.07 -6.43
C PHE A 169 3.62 -1.40 -6.74
N MET A 170 2.50 -1.92 -6.21
CA MET A 170 2.09 -3.30 -6.46
C MET A 170 1.88 -3.57 -7.96
N SER A 171 1.27 -2.63 -8.68
CA SER A 171 1.02 -2.76 -10.13
C SER A 171 2.33 -2.81 -10.93
N VAL A 172 3.29 -1.93 -10.63
CA VAL A 172 4.59 -1.89 -11.28
C VAL A 172 5.38 -3.17 -11.01
N VAL A 173 5.46 -3.59 -9.75
CA VAL A 173 6.19 -4.81 -9.39
C VAL A 173 5.54 -6.03 -10.03
N THR A 174 4.21 -6.14 -10.01
CA THR A 174 3.51 -7.25 -10.69
C THR A 174 3.85 -7.28 -12.18
N LEU A 175 3.87 -6.13 -12.84
CA LEU A 175 4.24 -6.04 -14.26
C LEU A 175 5.68 -6.53 -14.51
N VAL A 176 6.63 -6.18 -13.64
CA VAL A 176 8.02 -6.66 -13.71
C VAL A 176 8.08 -8.19 -13.62
N TYR A 177 7.34 -8.82 -12.69
CA TYR A 177 7.29 -10.29 -12.59
C TYR A 177 6.62 -10.92 -13.81
N VAL A 178 5.56 -10.32 -14.34
CA VAL A 178 4.89 -10.83 -15.55
C VAL A 178 5.82 -10.81 -16.76
N VAL A 179 6.60 -9.75 -16.93
CA VAL A 179 7.61 -9.63 -17.99
C VAL A 179 8.71 -10.69 -17.80
N LYS A 180 9.20 -10.87 -16.56
CA LYS A 180 10.15 -11.94 -16.21
C LYS A 180 9.61 -13.34 -16.54
N TRP A 181 8.35 -13.63 -16.21
CA TRP A 181 7.71 -14.92 -16.51
C TRP A 181 7.52 -15.16 -18.01
N ARG A 182 7.22 -14.11 -18.78
CA ARG A 182 7.12 -14.21 -20.24
C ARG A 182 8.47 -14.56 -20.87
N MET A 183 9.54 -13.88 -20.46
CA MET A 183 10.89 -14.16 -20.97
C MET A 183 11.34 -15.60 -20.66
N ARG A 184 11.02 -16.14 -19.48
CA ARG A 184 11.29 -17.56 -19.15
C ARG A 184 10.55 -18.54 -20.04
N GLY A 185 9.38 -18.17 -20.57
CA GLY A 185 8.55 -19.03 -21.42
C GLY A 185 8.94 -19.01 -22.91
N GLU A 186 9.69 -18.01 -23.37
CA GLU A 186 10.13 -17.87 -24.77
C GLU A 186 11.50 -18.51 -25.06
N GLY A 187 12.20 -19.00 -24.04
CA GLY A 187 13.50 -19.68 -24.14
C GLY A 187 13.46 -21.21 -24.18
N CYS A 188 12.36 -21.83 -24.61
CA CYS A 188 12.21 -23.28 -24.79
C CYS A 188 11.70 -23.61 -26.19
#